data_AF-A0A7K0U396-F1
#
_entry.id   AF-A0A7K0U396-F1
#
_cell.length_a   1.000
_cell.length_b   1.000
_cell.length_c   1.000
_cell.angle_alpha   90.00
_cell.angle_beta   90.00
_cell.angle_gamma   90.00
#
_symmetry.space_group_name_H-M   'P 1'
#
loop_
_entity.id
_entity.type
_entity.pdbx_description
1 polymer ?
#
loop_
_entity_poly.entity_id
_entity_poly.type
_entity_poly.pdbx_seq_one_letter_code
_entity_poly.pdbx_strand_id
1 'polypeptide(L)'
;MLRNVTDAWGISDGYHGTDGQWHETPPETRRALRAVLGDSDAAPPAWCVSAGDTARLWSPCVIRLEDGTETGPLDSIPDNLPLGYHDLVPLNGGPVTFLVVAPRRAPEAPDAWGVAAQLYSLRSEGSQGIGDLGDLGALLRWAAPAGAGAVLLSPLHAPSPVLPQQDSPYYPSSRLWWNPLHLRVPGLPEDASGSLIDRNHVWRMKRSALQSWFISSAVGDSWGRWVEAQGEP
;
A
#
# COMPACT_ATOMS: atom_id res chain seq x y z
N MET A 1 25.24 3.05 29.39
CA MET A 1 24.20 4.07 29.65
C MET A 1 23.42 4.19 28.34
N LEU A 2 22.23 3.58 28.24
CA LEU A 2 21.43 3.60 27.01
C LEU A 2 20.93 5.03 26.76
N ARG A 3 21.46 5.69 25.71
CA ARG A 3 21.12 7.06 25.30
C ARG A 3 19.94 7.14 24.30
N ASN A 4 19.16 6.08 24.16
CA ASN A 4 17.98 6.10 23.28
C ASN A 4 16.74 6.55 24.07
N VAL A 5 16.71 7.83 24.45
CA VAL A 5 15.49 8.45 24.96
C VAL A 5 14.83 9.17 23.79
N THR A 6 13.59 8.80 23.49
CA THR A 6 12.72 9.59 22.61
C THR A 6 11.99 10.63 23.45
N ASP A 7 11.69 11.79 22.87
CA ASP A 7 10.80 12.74 23.52
C ASP A 7 9.32 12.31 23.41
N ALA A 8 8.40 13.13 23.93
CA ALA A 8 6.96 12.86 23.90
C ALA A 8 6.35 12.75 22.48
N TRP A 9 7.05 13.22 21.44
CA TRP A 9 6.65 13.10 20.03
C TRP A 9 7.30 11.89 19.34
N GLY A 10 8.04 11.06 20.09
CA GLY A 10 8.80 9.94 19.53
C GLY A 10 10.09 10.37 18.81
N ILE A 11 10.52 11.64 18.92
CA ILE A 11 11.74 12.10 18.25
C ILE A 11 12.96 11.63 19.06
N SER A 12 13.83 10.87 18.42
CA SER A 12 15.07 10.33 19.02
C SER A 12 16.10 11.42 19.33
N ASP A 13 16.87 11.25 20.41
CA ASP A 13 18.01 12.09 20.79
C ASP A 13 19.15 12.06 19.77
N GLY A 14 19.21 11.03 18.93
CA GLY A 14 20.21 10.88 17.89
C GLY A 14 20.09 9.54 17.19
N TYR A 15 21.09 9.23 16.37
CA TYR A 15 21.17 7.98 15.63
C TYR A 15 22.62 7.62 15.33
N HIS A 16 22.85 6.34 15.02
CA HIS A 16 24.12 5.91 14.44
C HIS A 16 24.08 6.10 12.93
N GLY A 17 25.06 6.82 12.39
CA GLY A 17 25.27 7.00 10.96
C GLY A 17 25.73 5.71 10.28
N THR A 18 25.75 5.72 8.95
CA THR A 18 26.30 4.60 8.16
C THR A 18 27.81 4.43 8.32
N ASP A 19 28.48 5.46 8.86
CA ASP A 19 29.87 5.44 9.33
C ASP A 19 30.03 4.82 10.74
N GLY A 20 28.92 4.41 11.36
CA GLY A 20 28.84 3.86 12.70
C GLY A 20 28.93 4.91 13.82
N GLN A 21 29.16 6.18 13.48
CA GLN A 21 29.31 7.24 14.47
C GLN A 21 27.95 7.67 15.02
N TRP A 22 27.94 8.13 16.27
CA TRP A 22 26.73 8.72 16.86
C TRP A 22 26.58 10.17 16.39
N HIS A 23 25.39 10.51 15.93
CA HIS A 23 24.98 11.87 15.60
C HIS A 23 23.83 12.28 16.51
N GLU A 24 24.02 13.37 17.25
CA GLU A 24 22.95 13.96 18.06
C GLU A 24 21.94 14.67 17.16
N THR A 25 20.64 14.55 17.48
CA THR A 25 19.58 15.29 16.80
C THR A 25 19.63 16.75 17.24
N PRO A 26 19.97 17.71 16.34
CA PRO A 26 20.14 19.09 16.75
C PRO A 26 18.83 19.72 17.25
N PRO A 27 18.87 20.63 18.25
CA PRO A 27 17.67 21.25 18.81
C PRO A 27 16.76 21.93 17.77
N GLU A 28 17.33 22.55 16.74
CA GLU A 28 16.60 23.14 15.61
C GLU A 28 15.85 22.11 14.77
N THR A 29 16.44 20.92 14.57
CA THR A 29 15.78 19.82 13.86
C THR A 29 14.60 19.30 14.68
N ARG A 30 14.78 19.13 16.00
CA ARG A 30 13.68 18.78 16.92
C ARG A 30 12.54 19.79 16.83
N ARG A 31 12.85 21.09 16.88
CA ARG A 31 11.82 22.15 16.79
C ARG A 31 11.07 22.10 15.46
N ALA A 32 11.78 21.92 14.35
CA ALA A 32 11.17 21.82 13.03
C ALA A 32 10.25 20.58 12.92
N LEU A 33 10.71 19.42 13.40
CA LEU A 33 9.91 18.18 13.41
C LEU A 33 8.66 18.33 14.26
N ARG A 34 8.76 18.90 15.47
CA ARG A 34 7.58 19.15 16.32
C ARG A 34 6.60 20.13 15.68
N ALA A 35 7.09 21.18 15.02
CA ALA A 35 6.23 22.13 14.32
C ALA A 35 5.43 21.47 13.18
N VAL A 36 6.01 20.47 12.49
CA VAL A 36 5.33 19.71 11.43
C VAL A 36 4.38 18.66 12.00
N LEU A 37 4.79 17.96 13.07
CA LEU A 37 3.94 16.97 13.74
C LEU A 37 2.73 17.61 14.43
N GLY A 38 2.86 18.86 14.87
CA GLY A 38 1.83 19.60 15.60
C GLY A 38 1.63 19.09 17.03
N ASP A 39 0.51 19.50 17.61
CA ASP A 39 0.06 18.97 18.90
C ASP A 39 -0.42 17.52 18.71
N SER A 40 -0.15 16.65 19.68
CA SER A 40 -0.43 15.21 19.58
C SER A 40 -1.91 14.86 19.77
N ASP A 41 -2.84 15.78 19.49
CA ASP A 41 -4.23 15.63 19.87
C ASP A 41 -4.93 14.53 19.05
N ALA A 42 -5.34 13.51 19.81
CA ALA A 42 -6.54 12.66 19.67
C ALA A 42 -6.83 12.03 18.31
N ALA A 43 -5.88 11.30 17.73
CA ALA A 43 -6.27 10.18 16.88
C ALA A 43 -7.22 9.27 17.68
N PRO A 44 -8.29 8.72 17.05
CA PRO A 44 -9.13 7.72 17.69
C PRO A 44 -8.25 6.62 18.29
N PRO A 45 -8.54 6.14 19.51
CA PRO A 45 -7.71 5.14 20.14
C PRO A 45 -7.71 3.89 19.26
N ALA A 46 -6.51 3.39 18.96
CA ALA A 46 -6.31 2.15 18.24
C ALA A 46 -5.42 1.22 19.07
N TRP A 47 -5.77 -0.06 19.09
CA TRP A 47 -5.02 -1.08 19.80
C TRP A 47 -4.78 -2.28 18.89
N CYS A 48 -3.51 -2.53 18.56
CA CYS A 48 -3.10 -3.73 17.85
C CYS A 48 -2.68 -4.80 18.85
N VAL A 49 -3.28 -5.99 18.75
CA VAL A 49 -2.93 -7.19 19.51
C VAL A 49 -2.56 -8.31 18.56
N SER A 50 -1.74 -9.25 19.01
CA SER A 50 -1.52 -10.47 18.25
C SER A 50 -2.63 -11.48 18.51
N ALA A 51 -2.94 -12.32 17.53
CA ALA A 51 -3.82 -13.46 17.73
C ALA A 51 -3.36 -14.33 18.92
N GLY A 52 -4.29 -14.65 19.81
CA GLY A 52 -4.01 -15.37 21.06
C GLY A 52 -3.47 -14.52 22.20
N ASP A 53 -3.27 -13.21 22.03
CA ASP A 53 -2.95 -12.33 23.16
C ASP A 53 -4.18 -12.14 24.05
N THR A 54 -3.99 -12.24 25.36
CA THR A 54 -5.00 -11.88 26.36
C THR A 54 -4.54 -10.66 27.15
N ALA A 55 -5.41 -9.70 27.35
CA ALA A 55 -5.12 -8.50 28.13
C ALA A 55 -6.36 -8.09 28.93
N ARG A 56 -6.17 -7.68 30.20
CA ARG A 56 -7.27 -7.13 30.99
C ARG A 56 -7.69 -5.78 30.42
N LEU A 57 -9.00 -5.56 30.38
CA LEU A 57 -9.59 -4.30 30.00
C LEU A 57 -9.70 -3.38 31.23
N TRP A 58 -9.63 -2.07 31.01
CA TRP A 58 -9.78 -1.08 32.08
C TRP A 58 -11.22 -0.98 32.59
N SER A 59 -12.19 -1.35 31.76
CA SER A 59 -13.61 -1.48 32.10
C SER A 59 -14.23 -2.61 31.28
N PRO A 60 -15.39 -3.15 31.68
CA PRO A 60 -16.13 -4.08 30.86
C PRO A 60 -16.42 -3.49 29.47
N CYS A 61 -16.21 -4.27 28.41
CA CYS A 61 -16.47 -3.88 27.02
C CYS A 61 -17.28 -4.96 26.29
N VAL A 62 -17.92 -4.57 25.19
CA VAL A 62 -18.34 -5.48 24.12
C VAL A 62 -17.36 -5.32 22.96
N ILE A 63 -17.06 -6.41 22.26
CA ILE A 63 -16.32 -6.36 21.01
C ILE A 63 -17.31 -6.52 19.87
N ARG A 64 -17.34 -5.54 18.97
CA ARG A 64 -18.03 -5.65 17.68
C ARG A 64 -17.01 -6.12 16.64
N LEU A 65 -17.19 -7.33 16.15
CA LEU A 65 -16.32 -7.97 15.17
C LEU A 65 -16.50 -7.35 13.79
N GLU A 66 -15.57 -7.65 12.89
CA GLU A 66 -15.51 -7.09 11.53
C GLU A 66 -16.75 -7.45 10.70
N ASP A 67 -17.32 -8.63 10.94
CA ASP A 67 -18.55 -9.11 10.30
C ASP A 67 -19.84 -8.50 10.89
N GLY A 68 -19.70 -7.62 11.88
CA GLY A 68 -20.81 -6.96 12.58
C GLY A 68 -21.38 -7.75 13.75
N THR A 69 -20.88 -8.95 14.04
CA THR A 69 -21.32 -9.71 15.24
C THR A 69 -20.76 -9.09 16.51
N GLU A 70 -21.52 -9.16 17.61
CA GLU A 70 -21.11 -8.62 18.91
C GLU A 70 -20.92 -9.73 19.93
N THR A 71 -19.89 -9.59 20.76
CA THR A 71 -19.69 -10.46 21.92
C THR A 71 -20.63 -10.09 23.06
N GLY A 72 -20.71 -10.95 24.09
CA GLY A 72 -21.18 -10.50 25.41
C GLY A 72 -20.20 -9.52 26.07
N PRO A 73 -20.55 -8.96 27.25
CA PRO A 73 -19.63 -8.17 28.07
C PRO A 73 -18.38 -8.98 28.46
N LEU A 74 -17.21 -8.34 28.39
CA LEU A 74 -15.90 -8.93 28.65
C LEU A 74 -15.07 -8.01 29.55
N ASP A 75 -14.29 -8.59 30.46
CA ASP A 75 -13.30 -7.89 31.29
C ASP A 75 -11.85 -8.05 30.77
N SER A 76 -11.68 -8.85 29.71
CA SER A 76 -10.40 -9.11 29.07
C SER A 76 -10.58 -9.43 27.59
N ILE A 77 -9.57 -9.16 26.78
CA ILE A 77 -9.46 -9.64 25.41
C ILE A 77 -9.43 -11.18 25.41
N PRO A 78 -10.36 -11.87 24.73
CA PRO A 78 -10.34 -13.32 24.57
C PRO A 78 -9.16 -13.77 23.70
N ASP A 79 -8.61 -14.96 23.97
CA ASP A 79 -7.52 -15.55 23.19
C ASP A 79 -7.95 -16.10 21.82
N ASN A 80 -9.25 -16.20 21.58
CA ASN A 80 -9.83 -16.83 20.40
C ASN A 80 -10.49 -15.82 19.44
N LEU A 81 -10.17 -14.53 19.54
CA LEU A 81 -10.66 -13.54 18.58
C LEU A 81 -10.17 -13.87 17.16
N PRO A 82 -11.04 -13.74 16.14
CA PRO A 82 -10.62 -13.88 14.75
C PRO A 82 -9.61 -12.79 14.38
N LEU A 83 -8.82 -13.05 13.34
CA LEU A 83 -8.03 -11.99 12.72
C LEU A 83 -8.97 -10.96 12.10
N GLY A 84 -8.61 -9.69 12.17
CA GLY A 84 -9.36 -8.64 11.50
C GLY A 84 -9.38 -7.30 12.21
N TYR A 85 -10.32 -6.49 11.76
CA TYR A 85 -10.57 -5.12 12.21
C TYR A 85 -11.88 -5.08 13.00
N HIS A 86 -11.79 -4.75 14.28
CA HIS A 86 -12.91 -4.81 15.22
C HIS A 86 -13.03 -3.50 15.98
N ASP A 87 -14.15 -3.33 16.68
CA ASP A 87 -14.34 -2.23 17.61
C ASP A 87 -14.46 -2.77 19.04
N LEU A 88 -13.65 -2.21 19.93
CA LEU A 88 -13.77 -2.42 21.37
C LEU A 88 -14.63 -1.30 21.95
N VAL A 89 -15.86 -1.64 22.33
CA VAL A 89 -16.89 -0.70 22.78
C VAL A 89 -17.03 -0.77 24.31
N PRO A 90 -16.59 0.26 25.05
CA PRO A 90 -16.64 0.23 26.51
C PRO A 90 -18.05 0.47 27.03
N LEU A 91 -18.47 -0.30 28.04
CA LEU A 91 -19.82 -0.22 28.62
C LEU A 91 -20.01 0.96 29.58
N ASN A 92 -18.93 1.63 29.96
CA ASN A 92 -18.97 2.82 30.80
C ASN A 92 -19.19 4.13 30.00
N GLY A 93 -19.42 4.04 28.69
CA GLY A 93 -19.62 5.21 27.82
C GLY A 93 -18.33 5.91 27.39
N GLY A 94 -17.17 5.28 27.60
CA GLY A 94 -15.89 5.75 27.07
C GLY A 94 -15.82 5.71 25.53
N PRO A 95 -14.72 6.19 24.93
CA PRO A 95 -14.53 6.16 23.49
C PRO A 95 -14.37 4.73 22.97
N VAL A 96 -14.93 4.45 21.79
CA VAL A 96 -14.68 3.20 21.05
C VAL A 96 -13.22 3.16 20.64
N THR A 97 -12.57 2.01 20.86
CA THR A 97 -11.19 1.76 20.43
C THR A 97 -11.18 0.85 19.22
N PHE A 98 -10.51 1.26 18.15
CA PHE A 98 -10.29 0.42 16.98
C PHE A 98 -9.32 -0.72 17.35
N LEU A 99 -9.81 -1.95 17.37
CA LEU A 99 -9.06 -3.13 17.77
C LEU A 99 -8.60 -3.89 16.52
N VAL A 100 -7.29 -4.07 16.37
CA VAL A 100 -6.72 -4.86 15.27
C VAL A 100 -6.15 -6.14 15.83
N VAL A 101 -6.68 -7.28 15.40
CA VAL A 101 -6.15 -8.61 15.76
C VAL A 101 -5.28 -9.09 14.59
N ALA A 102 -3.97 -9.00 14.77
CA ALA A 102 -2.99 -9.33 13.74
C ALA A 102 -2.39 -10.74 13.95
N PRO A 103 -2.01 -11.46 12.88
CA PRO A 103 -1.28 -12.70 13.03
C PRO A 103 0.12 -12.42 13.62
N ARG A 104 0.64 -13.33 14.45
CA ARG A 104 1.97 -13.19 15.06
C ARG A 104 3.11 -13.19 14.05
N ARG A 105 2.89 -13.80 12.89
CA ARG A 105 3.86 -13.95 11.81
C ARG A 105 3.13 -13.76 10.49
N ALA A 106 3.84 -13.19 9.52
CA ALA A 106 3.39 -13.25 8.14
C ALA A 106 3.31 -14.73 7.68
N PRO A 107 2.45 -15.05 6.70
CA PRO A 107 2.46 -16.36 6.05
C PRO A 107 3.86 -16.69 5.53
N GLU A 108 4.27 -17.94 5.66
CA GLU A 108 5.54 -18.41 5.13
C GLU A 108 5.49 -18.38 3.60
N ALA A 109 6.48 -17.74 2.98
CA ALA A 109 6.62 -17.76 1.53
C ALA A 109 7.14 -19.14 1.09
N PRO A 110 6.66 -19.69 -0.04
CA PRO A 110 7.19 -20.93 -0.57
C PRO A 110 8.68 -20.76 -0.91
N ASP A 111 9.46 -21.82 -0.71
CA ASP A 111 10.84 -21.87 -1.21
C ASP A 111 10.81 -21.97 -2.73
N ALA A 112 11.06 -20.84 -3.39
CA ALA A 112 10.97 -20.71 -4.83
C ALA A 112 11.95 -19.67 -5.36
N TRP A 113 12.46 -19.93 -6.57
CA TRP A 113 13.10 -18.88 -7.36
C TRP A 113 12.05 -18.06 -8.10
N GLY A 114 12.43 -16.84 -8.50
CA GLY A 114 11.56 -15.96 -9.26
C GLY A 114 12.33 -14.98 -10.14
N VAL A 115 11.59 -14.21 -10.94
CA VAL A 115 12.15 -13.17 -11.81
C VAL A 115 11.91 -11.80 -11.20
N ALA A 116 12.97 -11.02 -11.00
CA ALA A 116 12.85 -9.59 -10.72
C ALA A 116 12.85 -8.82 -12.04
N ALA A 117 11.79 -8.07 -12.32
CA ALA A 117 11.62 -7.32 -13.55
C ALA A 117 11.20 -5.87 -13.28
N GLN A 118 11.80 -4.95 -14.02
CA GLN A 118 11.27 -3.59 -14.13
C GLN A 118 10.16 -3.63 -15.20
N LEU A 119 8.88 -3.63 -14.80
CA LEU A 119 7.78 -3.86 -15.74
C LEU A 119 7.86 -2.91 -16.95
N TYR A 120 8.12 -1.63 -16.70
CA TYR A 120 8.24 -0.62 -17.75
C TYR A 120 9.30 -0.95 -18.82
N SER A 121 10.33 -1.73 -18.48
CA SER A 121 11.43 -2.07 -19.39
C SER A 121 11.22 -3.38 -20.14
N LEU A 122 10.15 -4.13 -19.85
CA LEU A 122 9.82 -5.31 -20.65
C LEU A 122 9.47 -4.90 -22.08
N ARG A 123 9.83 -5.77 -23.02
CA ARG A 123 9.52 -5.62 -24.44
C ARG A 123 8.98 -6.94 -24.96
N SER A 124 7.86 -6.89 -25.66
CA SER A 124 7.38 -7.95 -26.53
C SER A 124 6.91 -7.35 -27.85
N GLU A 125 6.63 -8.19 -28.84
CA GLU A 125 6.04 -7.76 -30.11
C GLU A 125 4.74 -6.97 -29.89
N GLY A 126 3.97 -7.28 -28.83
CA GLY A 126 2.72 -6.61 -28.50
C GLY A 126 2.85 -5.38 -27.58
N SER A 127 4.05 -4.96 -27.20
CA SER A 127 4.25 -3.77 -26.35
C SER A 127 3.78 -2.50 -27.04
N GLN A 128 3.36 -1.49 -26.28
CA GLN A 128 2.86 -0.20 -26.80
C GLN A 128 3.73 0.98 -26.35
N GLY A 129 5.03 0.91 -26.68
CA GLY A 129 6.07 1.89 -26.34
C GLY A 129 6.67 1.75 -24.93
N ILE A 130 6.00 1.02 -24.04
CA ILE A 130 6.45 0.68 -22.68
C ILE A 130 5.99 -0.72 -22.32
N GLY A 131 6.71 -1.41 -21.43
CA GLY A 131 6.25 -2.68 -20.89
C GLY A 131 4.94 -2.52 -20.10
N ASP A 132 3.98 -3.38 -20.40
CA ASP A 132 2.59 -3.33 -19.88
C ASP A 132 2.12 -4.68 -19.29
N LEU A 133 0.89 -4.74 -18.78
CA LEU A 133 0.35 -5.96 -18.17
C LEU A 133 0.24 -7.15 -19.12
N GLY A 134 0.17 -6.91 -20.43
CA GLY A 134 0.25 -7.98 -21.43
C GLY A 134 1.66 -8.57 -21.52
N ASP A 135 2.70 -7.72 -21.39
CA ASP A 135 4.10 -8.14 -21.32
C ASP A 135 4.39 -8.90 -20.04
N LEU A 136 3.82 -8.48 -18.92
CA LEU A 136 3.84 -9.24 -17.67
C LEU A 136 3.21 -10.63 -17.86
N GLY A 137 2.05 -10.70 -18.52
CA GLY A 137 1.41 -11.98 -18.83
C GLY A 137 2.29 -12.88 -19.71
N ALA A 138 3.03 -12.31 -20.67
CA ALA A 138 3.98 -13.04 -21.49
C ALA A 138 5.17 -13.55 -20.66
N LEU A 139 5.74 -12.72 -19.79
CA LEU A 139 6.81 -13.12 -18.86
C LEU A 139 6.37 -14.27 -17.96
N LEU A 140 5.16 -14.22 -17.41
CA LEU A 140 4.61 -15.28 -16.56
C LEU A 140 4.44 -16.59 -17.34
N ARG A 141 3.91 -16.54 -18.57
CA ARG A 141 3.78 -17.74 -19.43
C ARG A 141 5.13 -18.36 -19.80
N TRP A 142 6.18 -17.55 -19.89
CA TRP A 142 7.54 -18.02 -20.13
C TRP A 142 8.18 -18.62 -18.86
N ALA A 143 8.02 -17.97 -17.71
CA ALA A 143 8.71 -18.34 -16.47
C ALA A 143 8.05 -19.51 -15.72
N ALA A 144 6.71 -19.58 -15.70
CA ALA A 144 5.98 -20.58 -14.90
C ALA A 144 6.30 -22.04 -15.30
N PRO A 145 6.38 -22.41 -16.60
CA PRO A 145 6.76 -23.78 -17.01
C PRO A 145 8.20 -24.15 -16.61
N ALA A 146 9.07 -23.16 -16.39
CA ALA A 146 10.44 -23.38 -15.89
C ALA A 146 10.49 -23.54 -14.35
N GLY A 147 9.35 -23.48 -13.66
CA GLY A 147 9.25 -23.65 -12.22
C GLY A 147 9.44 -22.36 -11.41
N ALA A 148 9.33 -21.18 -12.03
CA ALA A 148 9.36 -19.92 -11.29
C ALA A 148 8.13 -19.82 -10.37
N GLY A 149 8.34 -19.56 -9.08
CA GLY A 149 7.26 -19.39 -8.11
C GLY A 149 6.89 -17.94 -7.82
N ALA A 150 7.66 -16.97 -8.31
CA ALA A 150 7.42 -15.55 -8.08
C ALA A 150 7.89 -14.65 -9.23
N VAL A 151 7.25 -13.49 -9.35
CA VAL A 151 7.76 -12.34 -10.10
C VAL A 151 7.73 -11.12 -9.19
N LEU A 152 8.88 -10.48 -9.04
CA LEU A 152 9.03 -9.22 -8.31
C LEU A 152 9.04 -8.07 -9.31
N LEU A 153 8.18 -7.07 -9.10
CA LEU A 153 8.10 -5.89 -9.95
C LEU A 153 8.55 -4.64 -9.20
N SER A 154 9.00 -3.64 -9.96
CA SER A 154 9.01 -2.26 -9.50
C SER A 154 7.61 -1.80 -9.11
N PRO A 155 7.47 -0.79 -8.22
CA PRO A 155 6.15 -0.28 -7.85
C PRO A 155 5.33 0.14 -9.06
N LEU A 156 4.05 -0.21 -9.06
CA LEU A 156 3.09 0.13 -10.13
C LEU A 156 2.15 1.26 -9.73
N HIS A 157 2.60 2.10 -8.78
CA HIS A 157 1.82 3.18 -8.18
C HIS A 157 1.53 4.32 -9.16
N ALA A 158 0.36 4.92 -9.02
CA ALA A 158 -0.09 6.01 -9.87
C ALA A 158 0.82 7.24 -9.72
N PRO A 159 1.37 7.77 -10.83
CA PRO A 159 1.98 9.10 -10.84
C PRO A 159 0.88 10.16 -10.98
N SER A 160 1.26 11.44 -10.91
CA SER A 160 0.34 12.52 -11.30
C SER A 160 -0.10 12.33 -12.76
N PRO A 161 -1.42 12.43 -13.07
CA PRO A 161 -1.94 12.17 -14.42
C PRO A 161 -1.70 13.34 -15.39
N VAL A 162 -0.54 13.98 -15.32
CA VAL A 162 -0.16 15.17 -16.08
C VAL A 162 1.22 15.00 -16.74
N LEU A 163 1.56 15.90 -17.66
CA LEU A 163 2.90 15.93 -18.26
C LEU A 163 3.83 16.88 -17.48
N PRO A 164 5.14 16.57 -17.38
CA PRO A 164 5.77 15.32 -17.77
C PRO A 164 5.39 14.16 -16.83
N GLN A 165 5.41 12.94 -17.36
CA GLN A 165 5.26 11.72 -16.57
C GLN A 165 6.52 11.49 -15.72
N GLN A 166 6.32 11.03 -14.48
CA GLN A 166 7.42 10.70 -13.58
C GLN A 166 8.12 9.41 -14.03
N ASP A 167 9.44 9.49 -14.17
CA ASP A 167 10.27 8.33 -14.56
C ASP A 167 10.48 7.36 -13.39
N SER A 168 10.58 7.88 -12.16
CA SER A 168 10.82 7.08 -10.97
C SER A 168 9.52 6.45 -10.46
N PRO A 169 9.40 5.11 -10.40
CA PRO A 169 8.24 4.45 -9.79
C PRO A 169 8.17 4.66 -8.26
N TYR A 170 9.23 5.21 -7.65
CA TYR A 170 9.31 5.51 -6.22
C TYR A 170 8.91 6.97 -5.88
N TYR A 171 8.50 7.75 -6.87
CA TYR A 171 7.93 9.09 -6.69
C TYR A 171 6.47 9.17 -7.21
N PRO A 172 5.53 8.36 -6.65
CA PRO A 172 4.14 8.37 -7.06
C PRO A 172 3.35 9.53 -6.45
N SER A 173 2.20 9.86 -7.04
CA SER A 173 1.20 10.73 -6.40
C SER A 173 0.34 9.95 -5.41
N SER A 174 0.11 8.66 -5.65
CA SER A 174 -0.63 7.78 -4.75
C SER A 174 -0.04 6.37 -4.73
N ARG A 175 0.09 5.80 -3.53
CA ARG A 175 0.45 4.39 -3.34
C ARG A 175 -0.76 3.43 -3.35
N LEU A 176 -1.98 3.98 -3.36
CA LEU A 176 -3.23 3.20 -3.39
C LEU A 176 -3.62 2.85 -4.83
N TRP A 177 -3.43 3.77 -5.76
CA TRP A 177 -3.89 3.65 -7.14
C TRP A 177 -2.80 3.15 -8.08
N TRP A 178 -3.20 2.58 -9.21
CA TRP A 178 -2.32 1.97 -10.21
C TRP A 178 -1.95 2.94 -11.34
N ASN A 179 -0.73 2.83 -11.89
CA ASN A 179 -0.28 3.63 -13.03
C ASN A 179 -0.93 3.16 -14.35
N PRO A 180 -1.78 3.98 -15.01
CA PRO A 180 -2.47 3.58 -16.23
C PRO A 180 -1.53 3.34 -17.44
N LEU A 181 -0.27 3.78 -17.38
CA LEU A 181 0.72 3.53 -18.44
C LEU A 181 0.94 2.04 -18.71
N HIS A 182 0.71 1.18 -17.71
CA HIS A 182 0.88 -0.27 -17.83
C HIS A 182 -0.37 -0.99 -18.35
N LEU A 183 -1.44 -0.28 -18.72
CA LEU A 183 -2.57 -0.89 -19.40
C LEU A 183 -2.22 -1.18 -20.86
N ARG A 184 -2.51 -2.39 -21.34
CA ARG A 184 -2.53 -2.69 -22.78
C ARG A 184 -3.86 -2.21 -23.35
N VAL A 185 -3.83 -1.19 -24.19
CA VAL A 185 -5.05 -0.56 -24.70
C VAL A 185 -5.40 -1.17 -26.06
N PRO A 186 -6.58 -1.79 -26.23
CA PRO A 186 -6.97 -2.38 -27.51
C PRO A 186 -6.95 -1.37 -28.65
N GLY A 187 -6.46 -1.81 -29.82
CA GLY A 187 -6.44 -1.00 -31.05
C GLY A 187 -5.35 0.07 -31.12
N LEU A 188 -4.51 0.23 -30.09
CA LEU A 188 -3.28 1.02 -30.21
C LEU A 188 -2.19 0.23 -30.95
N PRO A 189 -1.35 0.93 -31.75
CA PRO A 189 -0.26 0.29 -32.46
C PRO A 189 0.74 -0.32 -31.50
N GLU A 190 1.31 -1.43 -31.93
CA GLU A 190 2.44 -2.06 -31.28
C GLU A 190 3.70 -1.24 -31.58
N ASP A 191 4.48 -0.98 -30.54
CA ASP A 191 5.75 -0.29 -30.61
C ASP A 191 6.70 -0.87 -29.54
N ALA A 192 7.59 -1.76 -29.98
CA ALA A 192 8.69 -2.26 -29.18
C ALA A 192 10.02 -1.55 -29.50
N SER A 193 9.99 -0.49 -30.31
CA SER A 193 11.18 0.17 -30.85
C SER A 193 11.78 1.18 -29.87
N GLY A 194 13.02 1.59 -30.13
CA GLY A 194 13.74 2.61 -29.36
C GLY A 194 14.59 2.06 -28.21
N SER A 195 15.75 2.69 -28.01
CA SER A 195 16.69 2.35 -26.92
C SER A 195 16.25 2.87 -25.55
N LEU A 196 15.41 3.90 -25.52
CA LEU A 196 14.87 4.53 -24.30
C LEU A 196 13.34 4.61 -24.37
N ILE A 197 12.70 4.60 -23.20
CA ILE A 197 11.24 4.70 -23.07
C ILE A 197 10.82 6.18 -23.03
N ASP A 198 10.00 6.61 -23.99
CA ASP A 198 9.34 7.92 -23.92
C ASP A 198 7.98 7.80 -23.23
N ARG A 199 7.97 7.94 -21.89
CA ARG A 199 6.75 7.87 -21.08
C ARG A 199 5.74 8.97 -21.45
N ASN A 200 6.21 10.13 -21.90
CA ASN A 200 5.34 11.25 -22.27
C ASN A 200 4.60 10.96 -23.58
N HIS A 201 5.29 10.38 -24.57
CA HIS A 201 4.68 9.91 -25.81
C HIS A 201 3.64 8.83 -25.52
N VAL A 202 4.02 7.79 -24.77
CA VAL A 202 3.13 6.69 -24.41
C VAL A 202 1.91 7.18 -23.63
N TRP A 203 2.08 8.11 -22.69
CA TRP A 203 0.98 8.70 -21.94
C TRP A 203 -0.03 9.41 -22.84
N ARG A 204 0.45 10.25 -23.77
CA ARG A 204 -0.44 10.95 -24.71
C ARG A 204 -1.25 9.97 -25.55
N MET A 205 -0.58 8.95 -26.11
CA MET A 205 -1.21 7.92 -26.93
C MET A 205 -2.26 7.13 -26.14
N LYS A 206 -1.86 6.54 -25.00
CA LYS A 206 -2.74 5.71 -24.16
C LYS A 206 -3.89 6.50 -23.56
N ARG A 207 -3.62 7.69 -23.01
CA ARG A 207 -4.67 8.55 -22.43
C ARG A 207 -5.70 8.95 -23.47
N SER A 208 -5.27 9.33 -24.69
CA SER A 208 -6.21 9.71 -25.75
C SER A 208 -7.12 8.55 -26.14
N ALA A 209 -6.55 7.35 -26.31
CA ALA A 209 -7.34 6.16 -26.65
C ALA A 209 -8.30 5.75 -25.52
N LEU A 210 -7.82 5.76 -24.27
CA LEU A 210 -8.66 5.47 -23.09
C LEU A 210 -9.80 6.48 -22.95
N GLN A 211 -9.56 7.77 -23.19
CA GLN A 211 -10.60 8.79 -23.17
C GLN A 211 -11.65 8.54 -24.26
N SER A 212 -11.22 8.25 -25.50
CA SER A 212 -12.15 7.91 -26.57
C SER A 212 -12.98 6.67 -26.24
N TRP A 213 -12.36 5.63 -25.69
CA TRP A 213 -13.04 4.41 -25.26
C TRP A 213 -14.05 4.66 -24.14
N PHE A 214 -13.68 5.47 -23.14
CA PHE A 214 -14.56 5.82 -22.03
C PHE A 214 -15.81 6.60 -22.49
N ILE A 215 -15.66 7.51 -23.46
CA ILE A 215 -16.78 8.29 -24.02
C ILE A 215 -17.71 7.43 -24.86
N SER A 216 -17.16 6.48 -25.63
CA SER A 216 -17.95 5.65 -26.56
C SER A 216 -18.53 4.39 -25.93
N SER A 217 -18.09 4.02 -24.73
CA SER A 217 -18.53 2.81 -24.04
C SER A 217 -19.64 3.11 -23.04
N ALA A 218 -20.69 2.29 -23.01
CA ALA A 218 -21.61 2.26 -21.89
C ALA A 218 -20.87 1.67 -20.67
N VAL A 219 -20.75 2.46 -19.61
CA VAL A 219 -20.18 2.01 -18.34
C VAL A 219 -21.17 1.06 -17.67
N GLY A 220 -20.81 -0.21 -17.51
CA GLY A 220 -21.69 -1.23 -16.95
C GLY A 220 -21.75 -1.24 -15.42
N ASP A 221 -22.72 -1.96 -14.85
CA ASP A 221 -22.96 -2.08 -13.41
C ASP A 221 -21.76 -2.60 -12.60
N SER A 222 -20.83 -3.33 -13.23
CA SER A 222 -19.59 -3.78 -12.59
C SER A 222 -18.67 -2.62 -12.22
N TRP A 223 -18.66 -1.55 -13.01
CA TRP A 223 -17.86 -0.35 -12.71
C TRP A 223 -18.44 0.40 -11.52
N GLY A 224 -19.77 0.59 -11.48
CA GLY A 224 -20.44 1.23 -10.34
C GLY A 224 -20.15 0.53 -9.02
N ARG A 225 -20.31 -0.81 -8.99
CA ARG A 225 -19.96 -1.62 -7.82
C ARG A 225 -18.48 -1.53 -7.43
N TRP A 226 -17.59 -1.45 -8.42
CA TRP A 226 -16.16 -1.27 -8.14
C TRP A 226 -15.89 0.09 -7.48
N VAL A 227 -16.47 1.18 -8.01
CA VAL A 227 -16.34 2.53 -7.43
C VAL A 227 -16.85 2.57 -5.99
N GLU A 228 -18.04 2.03 -5.74
CA GLU A 228 -18.62 1.96 -4.39
C GLU A 228 -17.71 1.19 -3.41
N ALA A 229 -17.12 0.08 -3.86
CA ALA A 229 -16.23 -0.74 -3.03
C ALA A 229 -14.89 -0.06 -2.68
N GLN A 230 -14.48 1.00 -3.38
CA GLN A 230 -13.27 1.75 -3.04
C GLN A 230 -13.49 2.85 -1.99
N GLY A 231 -14.75 3.21 -1.68
CA GLY A 231 -15.08 4.24 -0.70
C GLY A 231 -14.83 5.68 -1.19
N GLU A 232 -14.75 6.63 -0.26
CA GLU A 232 -14.40 8.02 -0.58
C GLU A 232 -12.91 8.13 -0.99
N PRO A 233 -12.59 8.93 -2.03
CA PRO A 233 -11.24 9.08 -2.56
C PRO A 233 -10.27 9.85 -1.64
#